data_AF-A0A1W5D9J7-F1
#
_entry.id   AF-A0A1W5D9J7-F1
#
_cell.length_a   1.000
_cell.length_b   1.000
_cell.length_c   1.000
_cell.angle_alpha   90.00
_cell.angle_beta   90.00
_cell.angle_gamma   90.00
#
_symmetry.space_group_name_H-M   'P 1'
#
loop_
_entity.id
_entity.type
_entity.pdbx_description
1 polymer ?
#
loop_
_entity_poly.entity_id
_entity_poly.type
_entity_poly.pdbx_seq_one_letter_code
_entity_poly.pdbx_strand_id
1 'polypeptide(L)'
;MSLVDRSFLKDRCPQIKIHTMSSPMEVRGIGLTSHSANEYARVDFYLPGKDGRTAYFQREVHLVENLKVNLLMGIDIISLEQIHIDKSREVATVRLCDNIKLALSIRTHLANIWKTVFSQKETCIPAHTQKALPIHGAKGTPLNLPQDRDMLFKLSVKQKVSVFAHIVNHSMEAIYMQNDSDSNVVLPQNTRIGNVVEYEADGCFLALVNDSEIALKPAKKTTGWVRRAWKGVLAAAATTAAYGIITDRPNNVAMTQLEWKLLNQATGYGNQPTIEALNKVVDNYPDLWVDHGNTAKVLENGWKFHSSITGWSFTNLVRHASTLWARKTVR
;
A
#
# COMPACT_ATOMS: atom_id res chain seq x y z
N MET A 1 -18.71 4.60 11.23
CA MET A 1 -18.72 5.92 11.89
C MET A 1 -18.97 6.98 10.82
N SER A 2 -19.84 7.93 11.13
CA SER A 2 -20.19 9.05 10.26
C SER A 2 -19.52 10.34 10.75
N LEU A 3 -19.00 11.13 9.81
CA LEU A 3 -18.20 12.33 10.08
C LEU A 3 -18.79 13.54 9.37
N VAL A 4 -18.64 14.73 9.96
CA VAL A 4 -19.05 16.00 9.36
C VAL A 4 -17.98 17.06 9.60
N ASP A 5 -17.77 17.94 8.62
CA ASP A 5 -16.90 19.09 8.81
C ASP A 5 -17.53 20.07 9.82
N ARG A 6 -16.75 20.51 10.81
CA ARG A 6 -17.23 21.43 11.85
C ARG A 6 -17.75 22.74 11.25
N SER A 7 -16.99 23.33 10.34
CA SER A 7 -17.32 24.65 9.78
C SER A 7 -18.61 24.57 8.96
N PHE A 8 -18.74 23.52 8.15
CA PHE A 8 -19.96 23.23 7.40
C PHE A 8 -21.17 23.02 8.31
N LEU A 9 -21.02 22.24 9.39
CA LEU A 9 -22.12 21.97 10.31
C LEU A 9 -22.60 23.25 11.00
N LYS A 10 -21.69 24.10 11.46
CA LYS A 10 -22.04 25.36 12.13
C LYS A 10 -22.66 26.38 11.18
N ASP A 11 -22.25 26.40 9.91
CA ASP A 11 -22.87 27.25 8.89
C ASP A 11 -24.31 26.83 8.62
N ARG A 12 -24.57 25.52 8.46
CA ARG A 12 -25.90 24.99 8.15
C ARG A 12 -26.84 24.93 9.35
N CYS A 13 -26.30 24.63 10.52
CA CYS A 13 -27.05 24.47 11.76
C CYS A 13 -26.39 25.26 12.91
N PRO A 14 -26.45 26.61 12.92
CA PRO A 14 -25.73 27.43 13.90
C PRO A 14 -26.10 27.15 15.36
N GLN A 15 -27.33 26.67 15.59
CA GLN A 15 -27.87 26.39 16.92
C GLN A 15 -27.71 24.92 17.35
N ILE A 16 -27.00 24.11 16.56
CA ILE A 16 -26.83 22.68 16.89
C ILE A 16 -26.01 22.52 18.17
N LYS A 17 -26.48 21.65 19.05
CA LYS A 17 -25.74 21.31 20.27
C LYS A 17 -24.62 20.35 19.93
N ILE A 18 -23.41 20.73 20.30
CA ILE A 18 -22.21 19.90 20.18
C ILE A 18 -21.93 19.30 21.56
N HIS A 19 -21.70 18.00 21.58
CA HIS A 19 -21.39 17.23 22.77
C HIS A 19 -19.96 16.72 22.70
N THR A 20 -19.28 16.66 23.85
CA THR A 20 -17.96 16.05 23.97
C THR A 20 -18.12 14.61 24.46
N MET A 21 -17.41 13.67 23.83
CA MET A 21 -17.38 12.27 24.23
C MET A 21 -16.67 12.09 25.57
N SER A 22 -17.08 11.06 26.32
CA SER A 22 -16.41 10.68 27.58
C SER A 22 -15.05 10.02 27.36
N SER A 23 -14.82 9.45 26.18
CA SER A 23 -13.55 8.82 25.77
C SER A 23 -13.03 9.47 24.49
N PRO A 24 -11.73 9.82 24.42
CA PRO A 24 -11.13 10.31 23.18
C PRO A 24 -11.26 9.29 22.04
N MET A 25 -11.48 9.79 20.84
CA MET A 25 -11.57 9.05 19.59
C MET A 25 -10.81 9.78 18.49
N GLU A 26 -9.95 9.03 17.81
CA GLU A 26 -9.13 9.49 16.70
C GLU A 26 -9.54 8.74 15.42
N VAL A 27 -9.54 9.46 14.31
CA VAL A 27 -9.90 8.92 13.00
C VAL A 27 -8.78 9.15 12.04
N ARG A 28 -8.35 8.06 11.38
CA ARG A 28 -7.31 8.12 10.36
C ARG A 28 -7.93 7.81 9.00
N GLY A 29 -7.72 8.71 8.05
CA GLY A 29 -8.00 8.46 6.65
C GLY A 29 -6.88 7.67 5.97
N ILE A 30 -6.87 7.70 4.64
CA ILE A 30 -5.73 7.24 3.84
C ILE A 30 -4.57 8.22 4.07
N GLY A 31 -3.44 7.70 4.59
CA GLY A 31 -2.26 8.49 4.91
C GLY A 31 -1.86 8.41 6.39
N LEU A 32 -0.94 9.28 6.80
CA LEU A 32 -0.43 9.29 8.18
C LEU A 32 -1.19 10.26 9.10
N THR A 33 -2.02 11.15 8.55
CA THR A 33 -2.75 12.18 9.32
C THR A 33 -3.90 11.57 10.13
N SER A 34 -3.85 11.77 11.44
CA SER A 34 -4.96 11.49 12.35
C SER A 34 -5.76 12.77 12.60
N HIS A 35 -7.06 12.64 12.76
CA HIS A 35 -7.97 13.71 13.11
C HIS A 35 -8.74 13.35 14.36
N SER A 36 -8.85 14.32 15.28
CA SER A 36 -9.66 14.15 16.47
C SER A 36 -11.15 14.20 16.13
N ALA A 37 -11.93 13.25 16.67
CA ALA A 37 -13.37 13.14 16.50
C ALA A 37 -14.08 13.01 17.86
N ASN A 38 -13.55 13.70 18.87
CA ASN A 38 -14.01 13.67 20.26
C ASN A 38 -15.36 14.36 20.49
N GLU A 39 -15.89 15.04 19.48
CA GLU A 39 -17.14 15.77 19.57
C GLU A 39 -18.15 15.21 18.57
N TYR A 40 -19.42 15.25 18.95
CA TYR A 40 -20.52 14.79 18.12
C TYR A 40 -21.74 15.69 18.23
N ALA A 41 -22.63 15.58 17.25
CA ALA A 41 -23.93 16.22 17.27
C ALA A 41 -24.99 15.24 16.73
N ARG A 42 -26.23 15.39 17.19
CA ARG A 42 -27.38 14.71 16.58
C ARG A 42 -27.94 15.60 15.48
N VAL A 43 -27.86 15.11 14.25
CA VAL A 43 -28.26 15.84 13.04
C VAL A 43 -29.54 15.22 12.49
N ASP A 44 -30.47 16.09 12.11
CA ASP A 44 -31.65 15.73 11.35
C ASP A 44 -31.31 15.68 9.86
N PHE A 45 -31.49 14.51 9.26
CA PHE A 45 -31.27 14.28 7.83
C PHE A 45 -32.59 14.44 7.09
N TYR A 46 -32.60 15.32 6.09
CA TYR A 46 -33.71 15.49 5.16
C TYR A 46 -33.20 15.14 3.76
N LEU A 47 -33.51 13.94 3.28
CA LEU A 47 -33.03 13.42 2.00
C LEU A 47 -34.18 13.43 0.97
N PRO A 48 -34.17 14.33 -0.02
CA PRO A 48 -35.24 14.43 -1.00
C PRO A 48 -35.25 13.22 -1.93
N GLY A 49 -36.41 12.58 -2.02
CA GLY A 49 -36.68 11.44 -2.89
C GLY A 49 -37.08 11.86 -4.30
N LYS A 50 -36.95 10.92 -5.25
CA LYS A 50 -37.35 11.11 -6.66
C LYS A 50 -38.87 11.26 -6.85
N ASP A 51 -39.65 10.80 -5.90
CA ASP A 51 -41.12 10.82 -5.91
C ASP A 51 -41.71 12.06 -5.22
N GLY A 52 -40.87 13.05 -4.86
CA GLY A 52 -41.29 14.26 -4.16
C GLY A 52 -41.45 14.10 -2.64
N ARG A 53 -41.32 12.87 -2.11
CA ARG A 53 -41.28 12.63 -0.66
C ARG A 53 -39.87 12.87 -0.13
N THR A 54 -39.76 13.20 1.16
CA THR A 54 -38.46 13.40 1.83
C THR A 54 -38.26 12.32 2.89
N ALA A 55 -37.15 11.60 2.82
CA ALA A 55 -36.75 10.69 3.89
C ALA A 55 -36.20 11.49 5.06
N TYR A 56 -36.67 11.20 6.26
CA TYR A 56 -36.29 11.89 7.49
C TYR A 56 -35.84 10.90 8.55
N PHE A 57 -34.69 11.17 9.17
CA PHE A 57 -34.19 10.47 10.34
C PHE A 57 -33.17 11.33 11.09
N GLN A 58 -32.99 11.06 12.38
CA GLN A 58 -32.01 11.74 13.22
C GLN A 58 -30.89 10.77 13.60
N ARG A 59 -29.63 11.18 13.38
CA ARG A 59 -28.46 10.35 13.71
C ARG A 59 -27.30 11.18 14.25
N GLU A 60 -26.45 10.48 15.00
CA GLU A 60 -25.20 11.02 15.51
C GLU A 60 -24.16 11.12 14.38
N VAL A 61 -23.46 12.25 14.32
CA VAL A 61 -22.28 12.44 13.47
C VAL A 61 -21.17 13.07 14.29
N HIS A 62 -19.94 12.62 14.05
CA HIS A 62 -18.76 13.15 14.73
C HIS A 62 -18.15 14.31 13.95
N LEU A 63 -17.70 15.32 14.68
CA LEU A 63 -17.13 16.53 14.10
C LEU A 63 -15.64 16.31 13.85
N VAL A 64 -15.18 16.70 12.67
CA VAL A 64 -13.77 16.71 12.29
C VAL A 64 -13.44 18.07 11.65
N GLU A 65 -12.24 18.56 11.89
CA GLU A 65 -11.73 19.79 11.26
C GLU A 65 -11.21 19.52 9.85
N ASN A 66 -11.53 20.41 8.91
CA ASN A 66 -11.02 20.42 7.54
C ASN A 66 -11.32 19.11 6.79
N LEU A 67 -12.51 18.56 6.98
CA LEU A 67 -12.92 17.37 6.24
C LEU A 67 -13.11 17.77 4.77
N LYS A 68 -12.34 17.13 3.86
CA LYS A 68 -12.38 17.45 2.41
C LYS A 68 -13.78 17.34 1.80
N VAL A 69 -14.61 16.49 2.41
CA VAL A 69 -16.04 16.38 2.10
C VAL A 69 -16.83 16.98 3.26
N ASN A 70 -17.94 17.64 2.96
CA ASN A 70 -18.75 18.28 4.02
C ASN A 70 -19.32 17.27 5.02
N LEU A 71 -19.67 16.07 4.54
CA LEU A 71 -20.28 14.99 5.33
C LEU A 71 -19.88 13.65 4.72
N LEU A 72 -19.45 12.72 5.57
CA LEU A 72 -19.22 11.32 5.25
C LEU A 72 -20.19 10.46 6.06
N MET A 73 -21.17 9.86 5.38
CA MET A 73 -22.11 8.94 6.02
C MET A 73 -21.51 7.53 6.05
N GLY A 74 -21.24 7.03 7.26
CA GLY A 74 -20.65 5.73 7.46
C GLY A 74 -21.68 4.60 7.54
N ILE A 75 -21.16 3.37 7.70
CA ILE A 75 -21.98 2.17 7.81
C ILE A 75 -22.90 2.17 9.05
N ASP A 76 -22.52 2.88 10.10
CA ASP A 76 -23.29 3.12 11.31
C ASP A 76 -24.64 3.79 11.02
N ILE A 77 -24.71 4.74 10.07
CA ILE A 77 -25.99 5.32 9.64
C ILE A 77 -26.61 4.48 8.52
N ILE A 78 -25.82 4.12 7.51
CA ILE A 78 -26.31 3.40 6.31
C ILE A 78 -27.00 2.09 6.69
N SER A 79 -26.39 1.30 7.58
CA SER A 79 -26.97 0.02 8.00
C SER A 79 -28.20 0.20 8.90
N LEU A 80 -28.16 1.14 9.84
CA LEU A 80 -29.26 1.37 10.77
C LEU A 80 -30.50 1.92 10.05
N GLU A 81 -30.33 2.79 9.05
CA GLU A 81 -31.43 3.31 8.22
C GLU A 81 -31.78 2.39 7.03
N GLN A 82 -31.10 1.25 6.92
CA GLN A 82 -31.25 0.29 5.83
C GLN A 82 -31.17 0.95 4.44
N ILE A 83 -30.20 1.85 4.27
CA ILE A 83 -29.96 2.56 3.01
C ILE A 83 -29.31 1.57 2.03
N HIS A 84 -30.10 1.09 1.07
CA HIS A 84 -29.66 0.15 0.07
C HIS A 84 -29.19 0.88 -1.19
N ILE A 85 -27.89 0.77 -1.51
CA ILE A 85 -27.27 1.44 -2.65
C ILE A 85 -27.27 0.50 -3.86
N ASP A 86 -28.06 0.83 -4.87
CA ASP A 86 -28.05 0.17 -6.19
C ASP A 86 -27.22 1.02 -7.16
N LYS A 87 -25.98 0.58 -7.39
CA LYS A 87 -25.04 1.28 -8.27
C LYS A 87 -25.48 1.24 -9.73
N SER A 88 -26.07 0.13 -10.18
CA SER A 88 -26.48 -0.06 -11.57
C SER A 88 -27.65 0.84 -11.96
N ARG A 89 -28.52 1.15 -10.98
CA ARG A 89 -29.67 2.03 -11.18
C ARG A 89 -29.44 3.47 -10.72
N GLU A 90 -28.25 3.77 -10.17
CA GLU A 90 -27.92 5.08 -9.60
C GLU A 90 -28.98 5.55 -8.59
N VAL A 91 -29.41 4.64 -7.71
CA VAL A 91 -30.45 4.88 -6.71
C VAL A 91 -30.02 4.33 -5.36
N ALA A 92 -30.21 5.12 -4.31
CA ALA A 92 -30.20 4.63 -2.93
C ALA A 92 -31.65 4.54 -2.44
N THR A 93 -32.00 3.48 -1.72
CA THR A 93 -33.33 3.31 -1.13
C THR A 93 -33.24 3.33 0.39
N VAL A 94 -33.88 4.30 1.04
CA VAL A 94 -33.97 4.34 2.50
C VAL A 94 -35.15 3.49 2.93
N ARG A 95 -34.91 2.23 3.33
CA ARG A 95 -36.01 1.28 3.57
C ARG A 95 -36.84 1.64 4.79
N LEU A 96 -36.24 2.18 5.84
CA LEU A 96 -36.96 2.61 7.05
C LEU A 96 -37.86 3.84 6.82
N CYS A 97 -37.68 4.55 5.71
CA CYS A 97 -38.57 5.63 5.30
C CYS A 97 -39.42 5.19 4.11
N ASP A 98 -40.24 4.13 4.29
CA ASP A 98 -41.18 3.62 3.27
C ASP A 98 -40.57 3.38 1.87
N ASN A 99 -39.34 2.90 1.85
CA ASN A 99 -38.58 2.65 0.62
C ASN A 99 -38.44 3.90 -0.28
N ILE A 100 -38.29 5.10 0.30
CA ILE A 100 -38.01 6.32 -0.46
C ILE A 100 -36.71 6.14 -1.27
N LYS A 101 -36.79 6.49 -2.55
CA LYS A 101 -35.69 6.37 -3.51
C LYS A 101 -35.00 7.71 -3.71
N LEU A 102 -33.72 7.75 -3.37
CA LEU A 102 -32.81 8.88 -3.56
C LEU A 102 -32.07 8.75 -4.89
N ALA A 103 -31.85 9.86 -5.58
CA ALA A 103 -30.96 9.90 -6.73
C ALA A 103 -29.50 9.87 -6.27
N LEU A 104 -28.68 9.00 -6.87
CA LEU A 104 -27.25 8.97 -6.63
C LEU A 104 -26.51 9.61 -7.79
N SER A 105 -25.53 10.46 -7.48
CA SER A 105 -24.48 10.83 -8.41
C SER A 105 -23.28 9.92 -8.14
N ILE A 106 -23.04 8.97 -9.02
CA ILE A 106 -21.88 8.07 -8.90
C ILE A 106 -20.74 8.68 -9.72
N ARG A 107 -19.72 9.16 -9.03
CA ARG A 107 -18.46 9.55 -9.67
C ARG A 107 -17.59 8.32 -9.73
N THR A 108 -17.58 7.66 -10.89
CA THR A 108 -16.56 6.64 -11.17
C THR A 108 -15.23 7.34 -11.46
N HIS A 109 -14.15 6.80 -10.91
CA HIS A 109 -12.82 7.26 -11.29
C HIS A 109 -12.66 7.04 -12.81
N LEU A 110 -12.26 8.09 -13.54
CA LEU A 110 -11.95 7.97 -14.97
C LEU A 110 -10.87 6.92 -15.18
N ALA A 111 -11.10 6.07 -16.19
CA ALA A 111 -10.31 4.96 -16.72
C ALA A 111 -8.99 4.63 -16.00
N ASN A 112 -8.85 3.38 -15.55
CA ASN A 112 -7.62 2.79 -15.02
C ASN A 112 -6.39 3.35 -15.72
N ILE A 113 -5.65 4.20 -15.00
CA ILE A 113 -4.44 4.79 -15.54
C ILE A 113 -3.42 3.67 -15.65
N TRP A 114 -3.01 3.38 -16.88
CA TRP A 114 -1.96 2.42 -17.19
C TRP A 114 -0.88 3.11 -18.01
N LYS A 115 0.24 3.44 -17.38
CA LYS A 115 1.36 4.12 -18.04
C LYS A 115 2.58 3.22 -18.06
N THR A 116 3.02 2.81 -19.25
CA THR A 116 4.26 2.05 -19.39
C THR A 116 5.47 2.96 -19.16
N VAL A 117 6.44 2.47 -18.37
CA VAL A 117 7.67 3.18 -18.00
C VAL A 117 8.87 2.60 -18.74
N PHE A 118 9.70 3.50 -19.27
CA PHE A 118 10.92 3.19 -20.02
C PHE A 118 12.14 3.90 -19.40
N SER A 119 13.34 3.35 -19.59
CA SER A 119 14.61 4.00 -19.22
C SER A 119 14.95 5.14 -20.19
N GLN A 120 15.23 6.32 -19.64
CA GLN A 120 15.51 7.52 -20.45
C GLN A 120 16.88 7.51 -21.10
N LYS A 121 17.85 6.86 -20.47
CA LYS A 121 19.21 6.73 -20.96
C LYS A 121 19.81 5.40 -20.53
N GLU A 122 20.85 4.99 -21.23
CA GLU A 122 21.64 3.85 -20.80
C GLU A 122 22.16 4.07 -19.37
N THR A 123 21.94 3.09 -18.51
CA THR A 123 22.31 3.16 -17.10
C THR A 123 22.95 1.86 -16.68
N CYS A 124 24.24 1.93 -16.34
CA CYS A 124 24.96 0.85 -15.67
C CYS A 124 24.70 0.93 -14.16
N ILE A 125 24.24 -0.18 -13.58
CA ILE A 125 24.02 -0.40 -12.15
C ILE A 125 25.10 -1.40 -11.69
N PRO A 126 26.13 -0.95 -10.95
CA PRO A 126 27.19 -1.83 -10.49
C PRO A 126 26.69 -3.00 -9.64
N ALA A 127 27.46 -4.08 -9.58
CA ALA A 127 27.18 -5.22 -8.70
C ALA A 127 26.96 -4.79 -7.25
N HIS A 128 25.95 -5.35 -6.58
CA HIS A 128 25.63 -5.08 -5.16
C HIS A 128 25.33 -3.61 -4.82
N THR A 129 24.83 -2.83 -5.78
CA THR A 129 24.51 -1.40 -5.57
C THR A 129 23.08 -1.05 -5.92
N GLN A 130 22.65 0.13 -5.47
CA GLN A 130 21.39 0.75 -5.85
C GLN A 130 21.67 2.01 -6.68
N LYS A 131 20.85 2.26 -7.70
CA LYS A 131 20.99 3.44 -8.55
C LYS A 131 19.62 3.98 -8.96
N ALA A 132 19.52 5.31 -9.01
CA ALA A 132 18.39 5.98 -9.62
C ALA A 132 18.48 5.83 -11.15
N LEU A 133 17.45 5.23 -11.73
CA LEU A 133 17.25 5.10 -13.16
C LEU A 133 16.30 6.22 -13.62
N PRO A 134 16.76 7.18 -14.44
CA PRO A 134 15.87 8.17 -15.04
C PRO A 134 14.88 7.52 -16.00
N ILE A 135 13.62 7.97 -15.97
CA ILE A 135 12.52 7.31 -16.66
C ILE A 135 11.70 8.27 -17.53
N HIS A 136 10.97 7.70 -18.48
CA HIS A 136 9.96 8.40 -19.27
C HIS A 136 8.80 7.47 -19.64
N GLY A 137 7.72 8.08 -20.11
CA GLY A 137 6.57 7.40 -20.69
C GLY A 137 6.82 6.97 -22.13
N ALA A 138 5.76 6.52 -22.81
CA ALA A 138 5.85 6.12 -24.21
C ALA A 138 6.38 7.24 -25.11
N LYS A 139 7.14 6.87 -26.14
CA LYS A 139 7.68 7.80 -27.16
C LYS A 139 8.55 8.93 -26.59
N GLY A 140 9.26 8.72 -25.47
CA GLY A 140 10.14 9.74 -24.90
C GLY A 140 9.42 10.85 -24.11
N THR A 141 8.10 10.75 -23.92
CA THR A 141 7.32 11.80 -23.26
C THR A 141 7.35 11.68 -21.73
N PRO A 142 7.15 12.78 -20.97
CA PRO A 142 6.94 12.69 -19.53
C PRO A 142 5.72 11.81 -19.20
N LEU A 143 5.74 11.15 -18.04
CA LEU A 143 4.67 10.23 -17.64
C LEU A 143 3.30 10.92 -17.48
N ASN A 144 3.30 12.22 -17.16
CA ASN A 144 2.10 13.06 -16.97
C ASN A 144 1.08 12.34 -16.08
N LEU A 145 1.47 12.01 -14.85
CA LEU A 145 0.59 11.36 -13.89
C LEU A 145 -0.30 12.41 -13.19
N PRO A 146 -1.50 12.05 -12.72
CA PRO A 146 -2.38 12.98 -12.01
C PRO A 146 -1.78 13.44 -10.68
N GLN A 147 -2.07 14.68 -10.29
CA GLN A 147 -1.64 15.25 -9.02
C GLN A 147 -2.51 14.82 -7.84
N ASP A 148 -3.75 14.42 -8.12
CA ASP A 148 -4.81 14.15 -7.14
C ASP A 148 -4.97 12.67 -6.81
N ARG A 149 -4.02 11.82 -7.24
CA ARG A 149 -4.13 10.36 -7.10
C ARG A 149 -2.82 9.73 -6.64
N ASP A 150 -2.96 8.72 -5.80
CA ASP A 150 -1.87 7.82 -5.47
C ASP A 150 -1.71 6.80 -6.60
N MET A 151 -0.50 6.67 -7.08
CA MET A 151 -0.15 5.78 -8.19
C MET A 151 0.84 4.74 -7.68
N LEU A 152 0.80 3.52 -8.21
CA LEU A 152 1.69 2.42 -7.84
C LEU A 152 2.55 2.03 -9.03
N PHE A 153 3.87 2.07 -8.87
CA PHE A 153 4.77 1.47 -9.84
C PHE A 153 4.83 -0.05 -9.64
N LYS A 154 4.65 -0.80 -10.73
CA LYS A 154 4.79 -2.26 -10.79
C LYS A 154 5.82 -2.64 -11.84
N LEU A 155 6.82 -3.43 -11.44
CA LEU A 155 7.78 -4.02 -12.36
C LEU A 155 7.06 -4.99 -13.31
N SER A 156 7.31 -4.87 -14.62
CA SER A 156 6.61 -5.68 -15.64
C SER A 156 7.51 -6.71 -16.30
N VAL A 157 8.82 -6.60 -16.14
CA VAL A 157 9.81 -7.41 -16.85
C VAL A 157 10.76 -8.03 -15.83
N LYS A 158 11.05 -9.33 -15.99
CA LYS A 158 12.12 -9.98 -15.23
C LYS A 158 13.45 -9.39 -15.70
N GLN A 159 14.07 -8.57 -14.85
CA GLN A 159 15.41 -8.06 -15.07
C GLN A 159 16.35 -8.64 -14.01
N LYS A 160 17.67 -8.54 -14.21
CA LYS A 160 18.68 -8.90 -13.20
C LYS A 160 18.76 -7.92 -12.03
N VAL A 161 17.77 -7.05 -11.92
CA VAL A 161 17.67 -5.98 -10.93
C VAL A 161 16.32 -6.08 -10.23
N SER A 162 16.36 -5.83 -8.94
CA SER A 162 15.21 -5.79 -8.06
C SER A 162 14.68 -4.36 -8.00
N VAL A 163 13.36 -4.22 -8.09
CA VAL A 163 12.65 -2.96 -7.82
C VAL A 163 11.49 -3.26 -6.92
N PHE A 164 11.40 -2.54 -5.81
CA PHE A 164 10.23 -2.60 -4.94
C PHE A 164 9.05 -1.91 -5.63
N ALA A 165 7.88 -2.54 -5.59
CA ALA A 165 6.65 -1.83 -5.90
C ALA A 165 6.48 -0.71 -4.86
N HIS A 166 6.25 0.52 -5.32
CA HIS A 166 6.17 1.69 -4.44
C HIS A 166 5.20 2.72 -5.01
N ILE A 167 4.66 3.54 -4.10
CA ILE A 167 3.78 4.65 -4.45
C ILE A 167 4.61 5.72 -5.16
N VAL A 168 4.08 6.25 -6.25
CA VAL A 168 4.69 7.26 -7.09
C VAL A 168 3.78 8.48 -7.19
N ASN A 169 4.38 9.66 -7.27
CA ASN A 169 3.66 10.92 -7.39
C ASN A 169 3.77 11.48 -8.82
N HIS A 170 3.08 12.60 -9.07
CA HIS A 170 3.05 13.24 -10.39
C HIS A 170 4.40 13.76 -10.89
N SER A 171 5.36 14.00 -10.00
CA SER A 171 6.67 14.58 -10.30
C SER A 171 7.78 13.53 -10.35
N MET A 172 7.45 12.25 -10.48
CA MET A 172 8.45 11.19 -10.49
C MET A 172 9.25 11.18 -11.80
N GLU A 173 10.56 11.37 -11.69
CA GLU A 173 11.49 11.37 -12.84
C GLU A 173 12.47 10.19 -12.86
N ALA A 174 12.57 9.45 -11.75
CA ALA A 174 13.49 8.32 -11.63
C ALA A 174 12.92 7.21 -10.73
N ILE A 175 13.27 5.96 -11.05
CA ILE A 175 13.03 4.77 -10.22
C ILE A 175 14.34 4.30 -9.62
N TYR A 176 14.35 3.97 -8.33
CA TYR A 176 15.50 3.32 -7.73
C TYR A 176 15.49 1.82 -8.01
N MET A 177 16.58 1.33 -8.57
CA MET A 177 16.78 -0.09 -8.88
C MET A 177 17.97 -0.62 -8.10
N GLN A 178 17.87 -1.85 -7.62
CA GLN A 178 18.91 -2.55 -6.89
C GLN A 178 19.46 -3.70 -7.73
N ASN A 179 20.78 -3.80 -7.84
CA ASN A 179 21.44 -4.92 -8.48
C ASN A 179 21.99 -5.85 -7.38
N ASP A 180 21.34 -6.99 -7.21
CA ASP A 180 21.73 -8.02 -6.23
C ASP A 180 22.69 -9.07 -6.83
N SER A 181 23.12 -8.89 -8.08
CA SER A 181 24.03 -9.81 -8.75
C SER A 181 25.50 -9.40 -8.60
N ASP A 182 26.39 -10.38 -8.79
CA ASP A 182 27.85 -10.18 -8.76
C ASP A 182 28.42 -9.46 -9.99
N SER A 183 27.56 -9.11 -10.95
CA SER A 183 27.95 -8.48 -12.22
C SER A 183 27.25 -7.15 -12.41
N ASN A 184 27.89 -6.22 -13.11
CA ASN A 184 27.25 -4.97 -13.50
C ASN A 184 26.05 -5.25 -14.41
N VAL A 185 24.92 -4.61 -14.14
CA VAL A 185 23.73 -4.67 -14.99
C VAL A 185 23.64 -3.39 -15.79
N VAL A 186 23.70 -3.51 -17.12
CA VAL A 186 23.49 -2.38 -18.02
C VAL A 186 22.06 -2.43 -18.52
N LEU A 187 21.32 -1.35 -18.28
CA LEU A 187 19.99 -1.14 -18.83
C LEU A 187 20.11 -0.19 -20.03
N PRO A 188 19.89 -0.67 -21.27
CA PRO A 188 19.89 0.19 -22.45
C PRO A 188 18.85 1.30 -22.36
N GLN A 189 19.01 2.36 -23.15
CA GLN A 189 17.98 3.36 -23.37
C GLN A 189 16.69 2.73 -23.94
N ASN A 190 15.53 3.28 -23.61
CA ASN A 190 14.20 2.80 -24.03
C ASN A 190 13.88 1.35 -23.61
N THR A 191 14.55 0.84 -22.58
CA THR A 191 14.22 -0.45 -21.98
C THR A 191 12.92 -0.32 -21.20
N ARG A 192 11.94 -1.19 -21.48
CA ARG A 192 10.69 -1.24 -20.70
C ARG A 192 10.99 -1.75 -19.29
N ILE A 193 10.66 -0.95 -18.28
CA ILE A 193 10.90 -1.28 -16.87
C ILE A 193 9.64 -1.83 -16.23
N GLY A 194 8.52 -1.13 -16.38
CA GLY A 194 7.29 -1.47 -15.69
C GLY A 194 6.10 -0.67 -16.14
N ASN A 195 5.09 -0.64 -15.29
CA ASN A 195 3.90 0.17 -15.48
C ASN A 195 3.59 0.93 -14.20
N VAL A 196 3.18 2.20 -14.33
CA VAL A 196 2.51 2.94 -13.28
C VAL A 196 1.01 2.70 -13.45
N VAL A 197 0.39 2.22 -12.38
CA VAL A 197 -1.05 1.94 -12.30
C VAL A 197 -1.67 2.75 -11.18
N GLU A 198 -2.97 2.96 -11.21
CA GLU A 198 -3.68 3.55 -10.06
C GLU A 198 -3.49 2.65 -8.82
N TYR A 199 -3.18 3.27 -7.67
CA TYR A 199 -3.10 2.53 -6.42
C TYR A 199 -4.53 2.27 -5.93
N GLU A 200 -5.05 1.09 -6.25
CA GLU A 200 -6.29 0.60 -5.66
C GLU A 200 -5.98 0.07 -4.25
N ALA A 201 -6.34 0.86 -3.22
CA ALA A 201 -6.36 0.41 -1.83
C ALA A 201 -7.54 -0.54 -1.53
N ASP A 202 -8.27 -0.97 -2.57
CA ASP A 202 -9.41 -1.89 -2.49
C ASP A 202 -8.92 -3.29 -2.15
N GLY A 203 -8.69 -3.47 -0.85
CA GLY A 203 -8.09 -4.64 -0.24
C GLY A 203 -7.69 -4.36 1.21
N CYS A 204 -8.42 -3.49 1.92
CA CYS A 204 -8.33 -3.41 3.37
C CYS A 204 -9.04 -4.63 3.95
N PHE A 205 -8.32 -5.75 4.03
CA PHE A 205 -8.74 -6.86 4.85
C PHE A 205 -8.46 -6.49 6.31
N LEU A 206 -9.41 -6.78 7.20
CA LEU A 206 -9.11 -6.92 8.61
C LEU A 206 -8.01 -7.97 8.69
N ALA A 207 -6.77 -7.57 8.94
CA ALA A 207 -5.71 -8.51 9.22
C ALA A 207 -6.05 -9.14 10.58
N LEU A 208 -6.73 -10.29 10.56
CA LEU A 208 -6.78 -11.14 11.72
C LEU A 208 -5.35 -11.64 11.93
N VAL A 209 -4.87 -11.60 13.16
CA VAL A 209 -3.50 -12.01 13.53
C VAL A 209 -3.18 -13.46 13.08
N ASN A 210 -4.21 -14.26 12.76
CA ASN A 210 -4.08 -15.62 12.27
C ASN A 210 -3.96 -15.76 10.74
N ASP A 211 -4.16 -14.70 9.94
CA ASP A 211 -4.09 -14.76 8.47
C ASP A 211 -2.66 -14.76 7.92
N SER A 212 -1.64 -14.59 8.78
CA SER A 212 -0.23 -14.75 8.41
C SER A 212 0.08 -16.14 7.85
N GLU A 213 -0.69 -17.17 8.22
CA GLU A 213 -0.54 -18.53 7.70
C GLU A 213 -1.04 -18.69 6.26
N ILE A 214 -1.94 -17.83 5.79
CA ILE A 214 -2.49 -17.89 4.43
C ILE A 214 -1.47 -17.31 3.43
N ALA A 215 -0.73 -16.26 3.83
CA ALA A 215 0.35 -15.68 3.05
C ALA A 215 1.58 -16.59 2.89
N LEU A 216 1.71 -17.63 3.73
CA LEU A 216 2.77 -18.63 3.68
C LEU A 216 2.48 -19.81 2.73
N LYS A 217 1.24 -19.94 2.24
CA LYS A 217 0.88 -21.04 1.33
C LYS A 217 1.17 -20.60 -0.11
N PRO A 218 2.00 -21.34 -0.88
CA PRO A 218 2.14 -21.07 -2.31
C PRO A 218 0.77 -21.21 -2.97
N ALA A 219 0.43 -20.26 -3.85
CA ALA A 219 -0.84 -20.26 -4.57
C ALA A 219 -1.07 -21.64 -5.22
N LYS A 220 -2.09 -22.36 -4.77
CA LYS A 220 -2.53 -23.59 -5.45
C LYS A 220 -3.02 -23.18 -6.84
N LYS A 221 -2.36 -23.69 -7.89
CA LYS A 221 -2.85 -23.60 -9.27
C LYS A 221 -4.21 -24.31 -9.34
N THR A 222 -5.28 -23.56 -9.22
CA THR A 222 -6.60 -24.03 -9.61
C THR A 222 -6.71 -23.81 -11.11
N THR A 223 -6.58 -24.90 -11.85
CA THR A 223 -6.99 -25.01 -13.25
C THR A 223 -8.48 -24.68 -13.34
N GLY A 224 -8.79 -23.53 -13.94
CA GLY A 224 -10.14 -23.05 -14.22
C GLY A 224 -10.14 -22.28 -15.54
N TRP A 225 -10.01 -23.06 -16.62
CA TRP A 225 -10.23 -22.68 -18.02
C TRP A 225 -11.63 -22.03 -18.17
N VAL A 226 -11.72 -21.00 -19.03
CA VAL A 226 -12.95 -20.38 -19.59
C VAL A 226 -13.52 -19.17 -18.82
N ARG A 227 -12.97 -17.97 -19.06
CA ARG A 227 -13.64 -16.90 -19.87
C ARG A 227 -12.76 -15.65 -19.94
N ARG A 228 -12.50 -15.17 -21.17
CA ARG A 228 -11.94 -13.85 -21.57
C ARG A 228 -10.43 -13.73 -21.85
N ALA A 229 -9.76 -14.82 -22.20
CA ALA A 229 -8.87 -14.75 -23.36
C ALA A 229 -9.75 -14.78 -24.62
N TRP A 230 -9.29 -14.22 -25.74
CA TRP A 230 -9.98 -14.02 -27.04
C TRP A 230 -10.56 -12.62 -27.29
N LYS A 231 -9.75 -11.57 -27.07
CA LYS A 231 -9.56 -10.47 -28.04
C LYS A 231 -8.13 -9.95 -27.88
N GLY A 232 -7.23 -10.31 -28.81
CA GLY A 232 -5.91 -9.68 -28.91
C GLY A 232 -4.73 -10.56 -29.30
N VAL A 233 -4.87 -11.89 -29.40
CA VAL A 233 -3.79 -12.76 -29.90
C VAL A 233 -3.94 -12.92 -31.42
N LEU A 234 -3.44 -11.93 -32.16
CA LEU A 234 -3.07 -12.08 -33.58
C LEU A 234 -1.95 -11.13 -34.04
N ALA A 235 -1.28 -10.42 -33.13
CA ALA A 235 -0.20 -9.48 -33.48
C ALA A 235 1.18 -9.78 -32.86
N ALA A 236 1.34 -10.88 -32.12
CA ALA A 236 2.60 -11.20 -31.43
C ALA A 236 3.22 -12.56 -31.85
N ALA A 237 2.88 -13.06 -33.03
CA ALA A 237 3.50 -14.25 -33.62
C ALA A 237 4.62 -13.94 -34.64
N ALA A 238 4.99 -12.67 -34.83
CA ALA A 238 5.94 -12.25 -35.87
C ALA A 238 7.33 -11.82 -35.35
N THR A 239 7.63 -11.91 -34.06
CA THR A 239 8.93 -11.45 -33.51
C THR A 239 9.70 -12.50 -32.71
N THR A 240 9.19 -13.73 -32.62
CA THR A 240 9.89 -14.85 -31.95
C THR A 240 10.78 -15.65 -32.92
N ALA A 241 11.22 -15.03 -34.03
CA ALA A 241 12.11 -15.66 -35.01
C ALA A 241 13.55 -15.09 -35.02
N ALA A 242 13.91 -14.18 -34.09
CA ALA A 242 15.22 -13.52 -34.13
C ALA A 242 16.18 -13.83 -32.98
N TYR A 243 15.80 -14.61 -31.98
CA TYR A 243 16.75 -15.06 -30.96
C TYR A 243 16.54 -16.54 -30.64
N GLY A 244 17.27 -17.38 -31.38
CA GLY A 244 17.51 -18.75 -30.98
C GLY A 244 18.32 -18.76 -29.69
N ILE A 245 17.71 -19.20 -28.60
CA ILE A 245 18.43 -19.63 -27.41
C ILE A 245 18.45 -21.16 -27.47
N ILE A 246 19.58 -21.68 -27.93
CA ILE A 246 19.97 -23.07 -27.77
C ILE A 246 20.05 -23.31 -26.26
N THR A 247 19.18 -24.16 -25.73
CA THR A 247 19.32 -24.72 -24.39
C THR A 247 20.42 -25.77 -24.43
N ASP A 248 21.63 -25.39 -24.04
CA ASP A 248 22.65 -26.37 -23.68
C ASP A 248 22.88 -26.30 -22.18
N ARG A 249 22.60 -27.43 -21.52
CA ARG A 249 22.85 -27.67 -20.10
C ARG A 249 24.25 -28.25 -20.00
N PRO A 250 25.11 -27.68 -19.14
CA PRO A 250 26.01 -28.54 -18.38
C PRO A 250 25.78 -28.37 -16.88
N ASN A 251 25.83 -29.51 -16.20
CA ASN A 251 25.72 -29.70 -14.76
C ASN A 251 26.92 -29.09 -14.00
N ASN A 252 26.70 -28.87 -12.69
CA ASN A 252 27.67 -28.57 -11.63
C ASN A 252 28.32 -27.18 -11.61
N VAL A 253 27.67 -26.25 -10.90
CA VAL A 253 28.36 -25.23 -10.11
C VAL A 253 27.84 -25.34 -8.68
N ALA A 254 28.74 -25.59 -7.73
CA ALA A 254 28.44 -25.66 -6.32
C ALA A 254 27.73 -24.38 -5.88
N MET A 255 26.52 -24.50 -5.33
CA MET A 255 25.85 -23.36 -4.68
C MET A 255 26.67 -23.00 -3.44
N THR A 256 27.39 -21.88 -3.50
CA THR A 256 27.94 -21.23 -2.30
C THR A 256 26.77 -20.88 -1.39
N GLN A 257 26.70 -21.54 -0.25
CA GLN A 257 25.63 -21.36 0.74
C GLN A 257 25.73 -19.93 1.31
N LEU A 258 24.82 -19.04 0.88
CA LEU A 258 24.74 -17.64 1.33
C LEU A 258 23.90 -17.46 2.59
N GLU A 259 23.31 -18.54 3.10
CA GLU A 259 22.48 -18.57 4.29
C GLU A 259 23.26 -19.12 5.49
N TRP A 260 23.31 -18.34 6.56
CA TRP A 260 23.99 -18.69 7.80
C TRP A 260 23.05 -18.51 9.00
N LYS A 261 23.21 -19.35 10.02
CA LYS A 261 22.52 -19.18 11.31
C LYS A 261 23.38 -18.33 12.22
N LEU A 262 22.83 -17.23 12.71
CA LEU A 262 23.42 -16.39 13.76
C LEU A 262 23.27 -17.08 15.12
N LEU A 263 24.05 -16.61 16.11
CA LEU A 263 24.06 -17.18 17.47
C LEU A 263 22.68 -17.13 18.17
N ASN A 264 21.84 -16.14 17.84
CA ASN A 264 20.45 -16.04 18.30
C ASN A 264 19.45 -16.85 17.45
N GLN A 265 19.93 -17.76 16.61
CA GLN A 265 19.17 -18.58 15.66
C GLN A 265 18.48 -17.83 14.52
N ALA A 266 18.66 -16.51 14.39
CA ALA A 266 18.22 -15.77 13.23
C ALA A 266 18.99 -16.20 11.97
N THR A 267 18.37 -16.08 10.80
CA THR A 267 19.03 -16.37 9.52
C THR A 267 19.69 -15.10 9.00
N GLY A 268 21.01 -15.09 8.90
CA GLY A 268 21.80 -14.03 8.28
C GLY A 268 22.16 -14.38 6.84
N TYR A 269 22.17 -13.37 5.97
CA TYR A 269 22.60 -13.49 4.57
C TYR A 269 23.87 -12.68 4.37
N GLY A 270 24.90 -13.30 3.77
CA GLY A 270 26.15 -12.60 3.48
C GLY A 270 27.37 -13.51 3.44
N ASN A 271 28.53 -12.92 3.15
CA ASN A 271 29.81 -13.60 3.22
C ASN A 271 30.28 -13.79 4.69
N GLN A 272 31.26 -14.67 4.92
CA GLN A 272 31.78 -15.00 6.25
C GLN A 272 32.09 -13.76 7.13
N PRO A 273 32.77 -12.71 6.62
CA PRO A 273 33.06 -11.51 7.42
C PRO A 273 31.80 -10.76 7.87
N THR A 274 30.75 -10.74 7.03
CA THR A 274 29.47 -10.11 7.37
C THR A 274 28.76 -10.88 8.49
N ILE A 275 28.80 -12.21 8.44
CA ILE A 275 28.20 -13.08 9.47
C ILE A 275 28.96 -12.96 10.79
N GLU A 276 30.29 -12.85 10.77
CA GLU A 276 31.10 -12.59 11.96
C GLU A 276 30.80 -11.23 12.60
N ALA A 277 30.63 -10.19 11.77
CA ALA A 277 30.24 -8.87 12.25
C ALA A 277 28.83 -8.88 12.89
N LEU A 278 27.88 -9.61 12.28
CA LEU A 278 26.53 -9.77 12.82
C LEU A 278 26.54 -10.55 14.15
N ASN A 279 27.32 -11.62 14.25
CA ASN A 279 27.46 -12.38 15.49
C ASN A 279 28.07 -11.52 16.61
N LYS A 280 29.05 -10.65 16.31
CA LYS A 280 29.55 -9.68 17.30
C LYS A 280 28.47 -8.74 17.82
N VAL A 281 27.55 -8.29 16.96
CA VAL A 281 26.42 -7.45 17.41
C VAL A 281 25.45 -8.25 18.26
N VAL A 282 25.16 -9.50 17.89
CA VAL A 282 24.31 -10.38 18.68
C VAL A 282 24.90 -10.61 20.08
N ASP A 283 26.20 -10.89 20.16
CA ASP A 283 26.92 -11.15 21.41
C ASP A 283 27.09 -9.90 22.29
N ASN A 284 27.20 -8.70 21.69
CA ASN A 284 27.34 -7.46 22.45
C ASN A 284 26.04 -7.03 23.14
N TYR A 285 24.88 -7.56 22.71
CA TYR A 285 23.57 -7.17 23.23
C TYR A 285 22.68 -8.41 23.53
N PRO A 286 23.12 -9.33 24.39
CA PRO A 286 22.43 -10.60 24.61
C PRO A 286 21.01 -10.40 25.16
N ASP A 287 20.83 -9.42 26.05
CA ASP A 287 19.55 -9.10 26.70
C ASP A 287 18.46 -8.63 25.72
N LEU A 288 18.86 -8.12 24.55
CA LEU A 288 17.97 -7.63 23.50
C LEU A 288 17.28 -8.78 22.74
N TRP A 289 17.87 -9.98 22.81
CA TRP A 289 17.40 -11.18 22.10
C TRP A 289 16.74 -12.20 23.03
N VAL A 290 16.80 -11.98 24.34
CA VAL A 290 16.08 -12.80 25.33
C VAL A 290 14.60 -12.45 25.26
N ASP A 291 13.75 -13.48 25.11
CA ASP A 291 12.31 -13.30 25.21
C ASP A 291 11.90 -13.12 26.68
N HIS A 292 11.67 -11.86 27.06
CA HIS A 292 11.26 -11.50 28.42
C HIS A 292 9.78 -11.77 28.71
N GLY A 293 9.04 -12.45 27.82
CA GLY A 293 7.63 -12.82 28.01
C GLY A 293 6.66 -11.65 28.13
N ASN A 294 7.15 -10.42 27.92
CA ASN A 294 6.44 -9.16 28.06
C ASN A 294 6.61 -8.32 26.79
N THR A 295 6.09 -8.80 25.66
CA THR A 295 5.86 -7.95 24.49
C THR A 295 4.72 -6.97 24.81
N ALA A 296 5.06 -5.86 25.44
CA ALA A 296 4.16 -4.75 25.69
C ALA A 296 3.83 -4.04 24.35
N LYS A 297 2.56 -3.62 24.20
CA LYS A 297 2.20 -2.55 23.26
C LYS A 297 3.08 -1.34 23.58
N VAL A 298 3.95 -0.96 22.64
CA VAL A 298 4.72 0.27 22.75
C VAL A 298 3.75 1.45 22.62
N LEU A 299 3.52 2.17 23.71
CA LEU A 299 2.84 3.48 23.70
C LEU A 299 3.84 4.53 23.19
N GLU A 300 3.39 5.39 22.26
CA GLU A 300 4.21 6.38 21.51
C GLU A 300 4.96 7.42 22.38
N ASN A 301 4.70 7.48 23.69
CA ASN A 301 5.13 8.59 24.53
C ASN A 301 6.47 8.35 25.25
N GLY A 302 7.18 7.26 24.92
CA GLY A 302 8.35 6.77 25.67
C GLY A 302 9.72 6.95 25.02
N TRP A 303 9.91 7.89 24.09
CA TRP A 303 11.22 8.11 23.48
C TRP A 303 12.20 8.75 24.49
N LYS A 304 13.17 7.98 24.99
CA LYS A 304 14.41 8.52 25.56
C LYS A 304 15.53 8.38 24.53
N PHE A 305 15.95 9.50 23.94
CA PHE A 305 17.16 9.55 23.12
C PHE A 305 18.39 9.39 24.02
N HIS A 306 19.19 8.35 23.78
CA HIS A 306 20.58 8.28 24.24
C HIS A 306 21.48 8.76 23.10
N SER A 307 22.18 9.87 23.31
CA SER A 307 23.24 10.34 22.43
C SER A 307 24.55 9.62 22.78
N SER A 308 25.06 8.77 21.87
CA SER A 308 26.39 8.91 21.24
C SER A 308 26.93 7.56 20.77
N ILE A 309 27.10 7.42 19.45
CA ILE A 309 28.36 6.95 18.85
C ILE A 309 28.56 7.84 17.61
N THR A 310 29.59 8.66 17.61
CA THR A 310 29.98 9.48 16.45
C THR A 310 30.42 8.58 15.30
N GLY A 311 29.74 8.68 14.15
CA GLY A 311 30.16 8.04 12.88
C GLY A 311 29.09 7.23 12.14
N TRP A 312 27.87 7.07 12.68
CA TRP A 312 26.80 6.30 12.02
C TRP A 312 25.79 7.22 11.32
N SER A 313 25.56 7.01 10.01
CA SER A 313 24.47 7.68 9.29
C SER A 313 23.15 6.96 9.52
N PHE A 314 22.08 7.75 9.71
CA PHE A 314 20.73 7.36 10.12
C PHE A 314 20.07 6.31 9.19
N THR A 315 20.59 6.13 7.98
CA THR A 315 20.13 5.20 6.95
C THR A 315 20.33 3.72 7.31
N ASN A 316 21.26 3.40 8.22
CA ASN A 316 21.51 2.01 8.61
C ASN A 316 20.57 1.49 9.71
N LEU A 317 19.93 2.38 10.49
CA LEU A 317 19.05 1.98 11.60
C LEU A 317 17.70 1.45 11.10
N VAL A 318 17.17 2.03 10.02
CA VAL A 318 15.87 1.66 9.42
C VAL A 318 15.94 0.29 8.70
N ARG A 319 17.13 -0.12 8.27
CA ARG A 319 17.39 -1.41 7.59
C ARG A 319 17.45 -2.60 8.56
N HIS A 320 17.52 -2.37 9.87
CA HIS A 320 17.64 -3.44 10.87
C HIS A 320 16.34 -3.71 11.65
N ALA A 321 15.49 -2.70 11.86
CA ALA A 321 14.23 -2.89 12.57
C ALA A 321 13.16 -3.65 11.76
N SER A 322 13.23 -3.63 10.43
CA SER A 322 12.25 -4.25 9.52
C SER A 322 12.54 -5.73 9.22
N THR A 323 13.70 -6.25 9.60
CA THR A 323 14.14 -7.62 9.28
C THR A 323 14.04 -8.59 10.46
N LEU A 324 13.60 -8.12 11.62
CA LEU A 324 13.69 -8.87 12.89
C LEU A 324 12.36 -9.41 13.44
N TRP A 325 11.29 -9.37 12.66
CA TRP A 325 10.03 -10.02 13.04
C TRP A 325 9.62 -11.07 12.01
N ALA A 326 10.21 -12.27 12.13
CA ALA A 326 9.58 -13.52 11.71
C ALA A 326 10.30 -14.74 12.29
N ARG A 327 9.49 -15.65 12.86
CA ARG A 327 9.77 -17.04 13.31
C ARG A 327 10.47 -17.22 14.66
N LYS A 328 9.65 -17.18 15.72
CA LYS A 328 9.81 -18.10 16.84
C LYS A 328 8.97 -19.35 16.54
N THR A 329 9.61 -20.46 16.20
CA THR A 329 8.96 -21.77 16.04
C THR A 329 8.85 -22.37 17.45
N VAL A 330 7.63 -22.52 17.96
CA VAL A 330 7.36 -23.26 19.20
C VAL A 330 7.09 -24.72 18.80
N ARG A 331 7.79 -25.66 19.46
CA ARG A 331 7.46 -27.09 19.46
C ARG A 331 6.29 -27.35 20.39
#